data_AF-A0A497PKH8-F1
#
_entry.id   AF-A0A497PKH8-F1
#
_cell.length_a   1.000
_cell.length_b   1.000
_cell.length_c   1.000
_cell.angle_alpha   90.00
_cell.angle_beta   90.00
_cell.angle_gamma   90.00
#
_symmetry.space_group_name_H-M   'P 1'
#
loop_
_entity.id
_entity.type
_entity.pdbx_description
1 polymer ?
#
loop_
_entity_poly.entity_id
_entity_poly.type
_entity_poly.pdbx_seq_one_letter_code
_entity_poly.pdbx_strand_id
1 'polypeptide(L)'
;MNSGSDYGDKLDTIDLIITALKEHEKMLDSVHAKLEKLVDKVSVKESVREPVAARGLERFSEGLLFISCKKWRDFKSKCKRASVITFEICDNTFFVCVQLKGNIFRYSEKIPQNTFKLVNEGKQYLVEKFYIEDVENPLFFNGTLKCGLKLLTKPTKTDLTDQEFQITMNYDLDSALAKEFLSKELSVSKENIIEGRITL
;
A
#
# COMPACT_ATOMS: atom_id res chain seq x y z
N MET A 1 -47.35 -3.91 42.64
CA MET A 1 -47.09 -2.60 42.02
C MET A 1 -45.59 -2.50 41.78
N ASN A 2 -45.10 -2.68 40.54
CA ASN A 2 -43.74 -2.23 40.16
C ASN A 2 -43.45 -2.21 38.64
N SER A 3 -44.46 -2.38 37.79
CA SER A 3 -44.25 -2.47 36.34
C SER A 3 -44.00 -1.14 35.66
N GLY A 4 -44.25 0.00 36.33
CA GLY A 4 -44.14 1.33 35.73
C GLY A 4 -42.73 1.93 35.70
N SER A 5 -41.86 1.53 36.64
CA SER A 5 -40.47 2.06 36.71
C SER A 5 -39.55 1.40 35.69
N ASP A 6 -39.74 0.10 35.43
CA ASP A 6 -38.91 -0.68 34.49
C ASP A 6 -39.05 -0.21 33.02
N TYR A 7 -40.21 0.33 32.62
CA TYR A 7 -40.36 0.95 31.30
C TYR A 7 -39.74 2.35 31.23
N GLY A 8 -39.73 3.10 32.34
CA GLY A 8 -39.08 4.41 32.42
C GLY A 8 -37.58 4.31 32.26
N ASP A 9 -36.94 3.41 33.02
CA ASP A 9 -35.49 3.19 32.96
C ASP A 9 -35.04 2.69 31.57
N LYS A 10 -35.88 1.89 30.89
CA LYS A 10 -35.64 1.44 29.51
C LYS A 10 -35.77 2.58 28.51
N LEU A 11 -36.74 3.48 28.68
CA LEU A 11 -36.89 4.66 27.82
C LEU A 11 -35.72 5.63 28.00
N ASP A 12 -35.27 5.87 29.22
CA ASP A 12 -34.10 6.71 29.52
C ASP A 12 -32.83 6.11 28.91
N THR A 13 -32.68 4.79 28.98
CA THR A 13 -31.56 4.08 28.33
C THR A 13 -31.62 4.22 26.81
N ILE A 14 -32.82 4.13 26.20
CA ILE A 14 -33.02 4.33 24.77
C ILE A 14 -32.67 5.77 24.36
N ASP A 15 -33.07 6.78 25.14
CA ASP A 15 -32.75 8.18 24.85
C ASP A 15 -31.25 8.48 24.94
N LEU A 16 -30.55 7.84 25.88
CA LEU A 16 -29.08 7.88 25.96
C LEU A 16 -28.43 7.24 24.72
N ILE A 17 -28.94 6.09 24.27
CA ILE A 17 -28.46 5.42 23.06
C ILE A 17 -28.72 6.29 21.82
N ILE A 18 -29.91 6.88 21.68
CA ILE A 18 -30.25 7.77 20.57
C ILE A 18 -29.32 8.99 20.55
N THR A 19 -29.03 9.56 21.71
CA THR A 19 -28.11 10.71 21.83
C THR A 19 -26.69 10.32 21.41
N ALA A 20 -26.19 9.18 21.88
CA ALA A 20 -24.87 8.67 21.50
C ALA A 20 -24.78 8.36 19.99
N LEU A 21 -25.82 7.77 19.40
CA LEU A 21 -25.87 7.48 17.97
C LEU A 21 -25.87 8.76 17.12
N LYS A 22 -26.62 9.80 17.52
CA LYS A 22 -26.59 11.11 16.85
C LYS A 22 -25.23 11.79 16.93
N GLU A 23 -24.53 11.66 18.05
CA GLU A 23 -23.19 12.23 18.20
C GLU A 23 -22.17 11.48 17.32
N HIS A 24 -22.28 10.16 17.22
CA HIS A 24 -21.46 9.35 16.31
C HIS A 24 -21.72 9.67 14.83
N GLU A 25 -22.98 9.84 14.42
CA GLU A 25 -23.35 10.25 13.05
C GLU A 25 -22.69 11.59 12.69
N LYS A 26 -22.80 12.58 13.58
CA LYS A 26 -22.18 13.90 13.40
C LYS A 26 -20.64 13.84 13.34
N MET A 27 -20.03 12.95 14.12
CA MET A 27 -18.59 12.72 14.06
C MET A 27 -18.18 12.10 12.72
N LEU A 28 -18.97 11.13 12.23
CA LEU A 28 -18.73 10.47 10.95
C LEU A 28 -18.80 11.46 9.78
N ASP A 29 -19.82 12.34 9.77
CA ASP A 29 -19.95 13.40 8.76
C ASP A 29 -18.77 14.37 8.77
N SER A 30 -18.26 14.71 9.94
CA SER A 30 -17.07 15.57 10.09
C SER A 30 -15.81 14.89 9.54
N VAL A 31 -15.64 13.59 9.80
CA VAL A 31 -14.53 12.81 9.24
C VAL A 31 -14.66 12.69 7.72
N HIS A 32 -15.86 12.43 7.21
CA HIS A 32 -16.14 12.40 5.77
C HIS A 32 -15.78 13.73 5.10
N ALA A 33 -16.24 14.86 5.64
CA ALA A 33 -15.94 16.18 5.11
C ALA A 33 -14.43 16.53 5.18
N LYS A 34 -13.71 16.03 6.19
CA LYS A 34 -12.25 16.18 6.26
C LYS A 34 -11.55 15.33 5.21
N LEU A 35 -12.01 14.10 4.99
CA LEU A 35 -11.49 13.21 3.96
C LEU A 35 -11.76 13.76 2.56
N GLU A 36 -12.96 14.25 2.26
CA GLU A 36 -13.26 14.93 0.98
C GLU A 36 -12.33 16.12 0.76
N LYS A 37 -12.14 16.98 1.78
CA LYS A 37 -11.18 18.10 1.68
C LYS A 37 -9.74 17.65 1.45
N LEU A 38 -9.34 16.49 1.98
CA LEU A 38 -8.01 15.92 1.73
C LEU A 38 -7.93 15.33 0.32
N VAL A 39 -8.96 14.62 -0.14
CA VAL A 39 -9.08 14.08 -1.49
C VAL A 39 -9.07 15.19 -2.53
N ASP A 40 -9.75 16.30 -2.29
CA ASP A 40 -9.73 17.48 -3.17
C ASP A 40 -8.34 18.12 -3.20
N LYS A 41 -7.68 18.25 -2.05
CA LYS A 41 -6.29 18.78 -1.99
C LYS A 41 -5.28 17.88 -2.69
N VAL A 42 -5.52 16.57 -2.72
CA VAL A 42 -4.69 15.59 -3.44
C VAL A 42 -5.05 15.60 -4.93
N SER A 43 -6.34 15.63 -5.29
CA SER A 43 -6.82 15.67 -6.69
C SER A 43 -6.46 16.96 -7.42
N VAL A 44 -6.41 18.10 -6.72
CA VAL A 44 -5.94 19.38 -7.30
C VAL A 44 -4.42 19.35 -7.55
N LYS A 45 -3.66 18.48 -6.89
CA LYS A 45 -2.24 18.23 -7.20
C LYS A 45 -2.03 17.13 -8.26
N GLU A 46 -3.05 16.32 -8.56
CA GLU A 46 -3.03 15.25 -9.57
C GLU A 46 -3.85 15.57 -10.84
N SER A 47 -4.29 16.82 -11.03
CA SER A 47 -4.91 17.25 -12.27
C SER A 47 -3.88 17.52 -13.38
N VAL A 48 -3.41 16.44 -14.03
CA VAL A 48 -3.45 16.37 -15.51
C VAL A 48 -3.91 14.98 -15.92
N ARG A 49 -5.05 15.00 -16.62
CA ARG A 49 -5.90 13.90 -17.09
C ARG A 49 -5.28 13.11 -18.25
N GLU A 50 -5.86 11.93 -18.49
CA GLU A 50 -5.61 10.95 -19.56
C GLU A 50 -5.84 11.49 -21.02
N PRO A 51 -5.89 10.60 -22.05
CA PRO A 51 -4.81 10.23 -22.96
C PRO A 51 -4.94 10.97 -24.31
N VAL A 52 -3.91 11.71 -24.74
CA VAL A 52 -3.91 12.35 -26.06
C VAL A 52 -2.89 11.65 -26.96
N ALA A 53 -3.42 10.86 -27.89
CA ALA A 53 -2.67 10.35 -29.02
C ALA A 53 -2.06 11.51 -29.82
N ALA A 54 -0.77 11.35 -30.12
CA ALA A 54 -0.06 11.96 -31.25
C ALA A 54 -0.33 13.44 -31.55
N ARG A 55 0.55 14.31 -31.07
CA ARG A 55 1.16 15.40 -31.86
C ARG A 55 2.17 16.20 -31.04
N GLY A 56 3.23 16.64 -31.71
CA GLY A 56 3.89 17.90 -31.37
C GLY A 56 4.94 17.84 -30.28
N LEU A 57 6.19 17.79 -30.73
CA LEU A 57 7.35 18.23 -29.97
C LEU A 57 7.19 19.74 -29.68
N GLU A 58 6.51 20.12 -28.60
CA GLU A 58 6.48 21.51 -28.14
C GLU A 58 7.25 21.68 -26.84
N ARG A 59 8.08 22.72 -26.84
CA ARG A 59 9.07 23.07 -25.83
C ARG A 59 8.40 23.34 -24.49
N PHE A 60 8.45 22.37 -23.57
CA PHE A 60 8.24 22.67 -22.15
C PHE A 60 9.51 23.31 -21.60
N SER A 61 9.40 24.60 -21.26
CA SER A 61 10.33 25.29 -20.38
C SER A 61 10.52 24.46 -19.11
N GLU A 62 11.77 24.09 -18.79
CA GLU A 62 12.29 23.45 -17.57
C GLU A 62 11.25 23.13 -16.46
N GLY A 63 10.40 22.12 -16.71
CA GLY A 63 9.43 21.61 -15.75
C GLY A 63 9.77 20.18 -15.38
N LEU A 64 9.85 19.89 -14.08
CA LEU A 64 10.04 18.52 -13.59
C LEU A 64 8.84 17.66 -14.00
N LEU A 65 9.03 16.73 -14.94
CA LEU A 65 7.97 15.77 -15.31
C LEU A 65 8.02 14.57 -14.37
N PHE A 66 6.85 14.20 -13.84
CA PHE A 66 6.67 13.00 -13.05
C PHE A 66 6.05 11.89 -13.93
N ILE A 67 6.79 10.81 -14.14
CA ILE A 67 6.43 9.74 -15.07
C ILE A 67 6.23 8.44 -14.28
N SER A 68 4.99 7.97 -14.19
CA SER A 68 4.67 6.69 -13.55
C SER A 68 4.71 5.54 -14.55
N CYS A 69 5.56 4.55 -14.30
CA CYS A 69 5.74 3.36 -15.13
C CYS A 69 5.08 2.15 -14.48
N LYS A 70 4.08 1.57 -15.16
CA LYS A 70 3.39 0.34 -14.69
C LYS A 70 4.22 -0.93 -14.90
N LYS A 71 5.09 -0.96 -15.91
CA LYS A 71 5.89 -2.13 -16.28
C LYS A 71 7.36 -1.90 -15.91
N TRP A 72 7.93 -2.85 -15.16
CA TRP A 72 9.35 -2.81 -14.77
C TRP A 72 10.29 -2.71 -15.98
N ARG A 73 9.98 -3.45 -17.06
CA ARG A 73 10.78 -3.44 -18.29
C ARG A 73 10.92 -2.03 -18.89
N ASP A 74 9.83 -1.29 -18.95
CA ASP A 74 9.80 0.05 -19.53
C ASP A 74 10.57 1.02 -18.64
N PHE A 75 10.34 0.95 -17.33
CA PHE A 75 11.07 1.71 -16.32
C PHE A 75 12.59 1.47 -16.42
N LYS A 76 13.01 0.20 -16.38
CA LYS A 76 14.41 -0.21 -16.51
C LYS A 76 15.05 0.31 -17.79
N SER A 77 14.31 0.31 -18.91
CA SER A 77 14.84 0.78 -20.20
C SER A 77 15.13 2.28 -20.22
N LYS A 78 14.34 3.08 -19.50
CA LYS A 78 14.44 4.54 -19.45
C LYS A 78 15.40 5.05 -18.37
N CYS A 79 15.53 4.30 -17.28
CA CYS A 79 16.26 4.70 -16.08
C CYS A 79 17.73 4.25 -16.04
N LYS A 80 18.27 3.71 -17.14
CA LYS A 80 19.70 3.37 -17.22
C LYS A 80 20.53 4.65 -17.09
N ARG A 81 21.55 4.64 -16.23
CA ARG A 81 22.44 5.79 -15.92
C ARG A 81 21.77 6.90 -15.09
N ALA A 82 20.80 6.55 -14.26
CA ALA A 82 20.26 7.47 -13.26
C ALA A 82 21.35 8.03 -12.32
N SER A 83 21.19 9.29 -11.92
CA SER A 83 22.10 9.91 -10.94
C SER A 83 21.78 9.48 -9.52
N VAL A 84 20.49 9.41 -9.18
CA VAL A 84 20.01 9.01 -7.86
C VAL A 84 18.79 8.12 -8.02
N ILE A 85 18.77 7.02 -7.27
CA ILE A 85 17.64 6.11 -7.15
C ILE A 85 17.21 6.13 -5.70
N THR A 86 15.91 6.26 -5.45
CA THR A 86 15.34 6.02 -4.13
C THR A 86 14.36 4.86 -4.19
N PHE A 87 14.24 4.11 -3.09
CA PHE A 87 13.25 3.06 -2.97
C PHE A 87 12.66 3.02 -1.57
N GLU A 88 11.39 2.65 -1.45
CA GLU A 88 10.71 2.47 -0.16
C GLU A 88 9.57 1.48 -0.28
N ILE A 89 9.14 0.92 0.84
CA ILE A 89 7.82 0.29 0.98
C ILE A 89 6.96 1.22 1.81
N CYS A 90 5.84 1.68 1.25
CA CYS A 90 4.85 2.49 1.94
C CYS A 90 3.46 1.96 1.58
N ASP A 91 2.58 1.80 2.57
CA ASP A 91 1.20 1.33 2.39
C ASP A 91 1.10 0.06 1.51
N ASN A 92 1.87 -0.98 1.88
CA ASN A 92 1.98 -2.24 1.13
C ASN A 92 2.29 -2.06 -0.36
N THR A 93 3.02 -1.00 -0.71
CA THR A 93 3.41 -0.74 -2.09
C THR A 93 4.91 -0.46 -2.12
N PHE A 94 5.62 -1.23 -2.94
CA PHE A 94 7.01 -0.99 -3.22
C PHE A 94 7.13 0.13 -4.26
N PHE A 95 7.91 1.15 -3.95
CA PHE A 95 8.18 2.29 -4.82
C PHE A 95 9.66 2.36 -5.18
N VAL A 96 9.94 2.68 -6.43
CA VAL A 96 11.27 3.05 -6.90
C VAL A 96 11.16 4.36 -7.66
N CYS A 97 11.88 5.38 -7.21
CA CYS A 97 11.93 6.69 -7.83
C CYS A 97 13.33 6.95 -8.39
N VAL A 98 13.39 7.56 -9.55
CA VAL A 98 14.63 7.83 -10.28
C VAL A 98 14.63 9.26 -10.78
N GLN A 99 15.66 10.01 -10.42
CA GLN A 99 15.89 11.33 -10.99
C GLN A 99 16.79 11.21 -12.24
N LEU A 100 16.30 11.71 -13.37
CA LEU A 100 17.04 11.71 -14.63
C LEU A 100 16.74 12.99 -15.43
N LYS A 101 17.78 13.81 -15.65
CA LYS A 101 17.72 15.04 -16.48
C LYS A 101 16.56 15.98 -16.11
N GLY A 102 16.35 16.19 -14.82
CA GLY A 102 15.27 17.04 -14.32
C GLY A 102 13.88 16.40 -14.33
N ASN A 103 13.74 15.12 -14.69
CA ASN A 103 12.48 14.37 -14.58
C ASN A 103 12.58 13.32 -13.46
N ILE A 104 11.43 12.96 -12.89
CA ILE A 104 11.31 11.89 -11.90
C ILE A 104 10.49 10.76 -12.51
N PHE A 105 11.10 9.58 -12.61
CA PHE A 105 10.43 8.35 -13.00
C PHE A 105 10.07 7.57 -11.75
N ARG A 106 8.84 7.06 -11.66
CA ARG A 106 8.38 6.21 -10.56
C ARG A 106 7.90 4.86 -11.08
N TYR A 107 8.40 3.80 -10.47
CA TYR A 107 7.82 2.46 -10.53
C TYR A 107 7.10 2.19 -9.21
N SER A 108 5.96 1.51 -9.28
CA SER A 108 5.19 1.13 -8.11
C SER A 108 4.64 -0.28 -8.27
N GLU A 109 4.70 -1.07 -7.22
CA GLU A 109 4.19 -2.43 -7.22
C GLU A 109 3.48 -2.76 -5.89
N LYS A 110 2.24 -3.25 -5.98
CA LYS A 110 1.47 -3.66 -4.80
C LYS A 110 1.99 -4.98 -4.22
N ILE A 111 2.10 -5.01 -2.90
CA ILE A 111 2.47 -6.14 -2.07
C ILE A 111 1.16 -6.69 -1.48
N PRO A 112 0.64 -7.84 -1.94
CA PRO A 112 -0.62 -8.39 -1.46
C PRO A 112 -0.54 -8.81 0.00
N GLN A 113 -1.64 -8.65 0.73
CA GLN A 113 -1.79 -9.20 2.08
C GLN A 113 -2.49 -10.56 2.02
N ASN A 114 -1.74 -11.62 2.28
CA ASN A 114 -2.27 -12.98 2.25
C ASN A 114 -2.47 -13.50 3.68
N THR A 115 -3.61 -14.13 3.94
CA THR A 115 -3.97 -14.67 5.26
C THR A 115 -4.47 -16.11 5.19
N PHE A 116 -4.12 -16.87 6.22
CA PHE A 116 -4.52 -18.27 6.39
C PHE A 116 -5.23 -18.42 7.72
N LYS A 117 -6.42 -19.03 7.73
CA LYS A 117 -7.04 -19.52 8.97
C LYS A 117 -6.65 -20.97 9.17
N LEU A 118 -6.01 -21.25 10.30
CA LEU A 118 -5.52 -22.57 10.68
C LEU A 118 -6.23 -23.04 11.94
N VAL A 119 -6.59 -24.32 11.96
CA VAL A 119 -7.17 -25.01 13.10
C VAL A 119 -6.23 -26.12 13.54
N ASN A 120 -5.94 -26.18 14.82
CA ASN A 120 -5.11 -27.20 15.42
C ASN A 120 -5.92 -28.48 15.66
N GLU A 121 -5.61 -29.53 14.91
CA GLU A 121 -6.16 -30.88 15.09
C GLU A 121 -5.14 -31.79 15.79
N GLY A 122 -4.55 -31.30 16.87
CA GLY A 122 -3.60 -32.02 17.72
C GLY A 122 -2.19 -32.10 17.12
N LYS A 123 -1.97 -33.02 16.16
CA LYS A 123 -0.63 -33.24 15.54
C LYS A 123 -0.45 -32.51 14.21
N GLN A 124 -1.52 -31.98 13.65
CA GLN A 124 -1.54 -31.34 12.34
C GLN A 124 -2.36 -30.06 12.42
N TYR A 125 -2.12 -29.15 11.48
CA TYR A 125 -2.91 -27.95 11.31
C TYR A 125 -3.72 -28.07 10.03
N LEU A 126 -5.03 -27.89 10.15
CA LEU A 126 -5.95 -27.83 9.02
C LEU A 126 -6.04 -26.37 8.55
N VAL A 127 -5.78 -26.12 7.27
CA VAL A 127 -6.09 -24.83 6.64
C VAL A 127 -7.59 -24.81 6.36
N GLU A 128 -8.36 -24.11 7.18
CA GLU A 128 -9.81 -23.97 6.96
C GLU A 128 -10.11 -23.03 5.80
N LYS A 129 -9.41 -21.90 5.75
CA LYS A 129 -9.63 -20.86 4.75
C LYS A 129 -8.32 -20.24 4.34
N PHE A 130 -8.25 -19.95 3.05
CA PHE A 130 -7.10 -19.30 2.45
C PHE A 130 -7.55 -18.12 1.59
N TYR A 131 -7.04 -16.94 1.91
CA TYR A 131 -7.37 -15.68 1.23
C TYR A 131 -6.14 -15.15 0.49
N ILE A 132 -6.25 -15.07 -0.83
CA ILE A 132 -5.24 -14.50 -1.72
C ILE A 132 -5.83 -13.24 -2.36
N GLU A 133 -5.12 -12.13 -2.25
CA GLU A 133 -5.56 -10.85 -2.85
C GLU A 133 -5.34 -10.81 -4.37
N ASP A 134 -4.17 -11.28 -4.84
CA ASP A 134 -3.80 -11.32 -6.27
C ASP A 134 -3.10 -12.65 -6.58
N VAL A 135 -3.82 -13.56 -7.24
CA VAL A 135 -3.33 -14.89 -7.63
C VAL A 135 -2.26 -14.86 -8.73
N GLU A 136 -2.20 -13.79 -9.51
CA GLU A 136 -1.16 -13.60 -10.53
C GLU A 136 0.11 -12.99 -9.94
N ASN A 137 0.09 -12.58 -8.67
CA ASN A 137 1.25 -11.99 -8.03
C ASN A 137 2.28 -13.07 -7.65
N PRO A 138 3.49 -13.04 -8.23
CA PRO A 138 4.52 -14.03 -7.92
C PRO A 138 4.95 -13.99 -6.45
N LEU A 139 4.76 -12.86 -5.76
CA LEU A 139 5.19 -12.66 -4.37
C LEU A 139 4.62 -13.72 -3.43
N PHE A 140 3.41 -14.21 -3.71
CA PHE A 140 2.79 -15.26 -2.92
C PHE A 140 3.59 -16.58 -2.96
N PHE A 141 4.03 -17.01 -4.14
CA PHE A 141 4.64 -18.33 -4.34
C PHE A 141 6.14 -18.36 -4.05
N ASN A 142 6.85 -17.29 -4.41
CA ASN A 142 8.32 -17.28 -4.38
C ASN A 142 8.91 -16.11 -3.58
N GLY A 143 8.08 -15.29 -2.94
CA GLY A 143 8.53 -14.10 -2.20
C GLY A 143 9.19 -13.05 -3.08
N THR A 144 8.93 -13.07 -4.40
CA THR A 144 9.55 -12.16 -5.38
C THR A 144 8.49 -11.25 -6.00
N LEU A 145 8.77 -9.96 -6.04
CA LEU A 145 7.99 -8.95 -6.75
C LEU A 145 8.02 -9.20 -8.28
N LYS A 146 7.04 -8.67 -9.01
CA LYS A 146 6.94 -8.63 -10.48
C LYS A 146 8.18 -7.98 -11.10
N CYS A 147 8.85 -7.05 -10.41
CA CYS A 147 10.15 -6.52 -10.85
C CYS A 147 11.32 -7.51 -10.74
N GLY A 148 11.18 -8.58 -9.95
CA GLY A 148 12.22 -9.58 -9.69
C GLY A 148 12.94 -9.42 -8.35
N LEU A 149 12.57 -8.43 -7.53
CA LEU A 149 13.15 -8.23 -6.21
C LEU A 149 12.55 -9.19 -5.19
N LYS A 150 13.40 -9.91 -4.45
CA LYS A 150 12.98 -10.81 -3.38
C LYS A 150 12.78 -10.05 -2.08
N LEU A 151 11.63 -10.26 -1.44
CA LEU A 151 11.31 -9.70 -0.12
C LEU A 151 11.53 -10.74 0.98
N LEU A 152 11.72 -10.25 2.21
CA LEU A 152 11.80 -11.07 3.40
C LEU A 152 10.39 -11.36 3.91
N THR A 153 9.99 -12.62 3.88
CA THR A 153 8.68 -13.05 4.38
C THR A 153 8.70 -13.19 5.90
N LYS A 154 7.83 -12.46 6.59
CA LYS A 154 7.66 -12.48 8.04
C LYS A 154 6.21 -12.90 8.39
N PRO A 155 5.97 -14.21 8.59
CA PRO A 155 4.65 -14.67 9.03
C PRO A 155 4.40 -14.17 10.46
N THR A 156 3.24 -13.56 10.68
CA THR A 156 2.76 -13.23 12.03
C THR A 156 1.59 -14.13 12.37
N LYS A 157 1.65 -14.76 13.54
CA LYS A 157 0.57 -15.57 14.09
C LYS A 157 -0.31 -14.73 15.00
N THR A 158 -1.61 -14.83 14.84
CA THR A 158 -2.63 -14.21 15.69
C THR A 158 -3.57 -15.31 16.17
N ASP A 159 -3.60 -15.57 17.48
CA ASP A 159 -4.53 -16.55 18.04
C ASP A 159 -5.96 -15.98 18.01
N LEU A 160 -6.90 -16.74 17.46
CA LEU A 160 -8.33 -16.41 17.43
C LEU A 160 -9.06 -17.10 18.59
N THR A 161 -8.70 -18.36 18.86
CA THR A 161 -9.14 -19.17 20.00
C THR A 161 -7.99 -20.11 20.44
N ASP A 162 -8.22 -20.95 21.46
CA ASP A 162 -7.21 -21.94 21.90
C ASP A 162 -6.79 -22.95 20.83
N GLN A 163 -7.63 -23.17 19.81
CA GLN A 163 -7.38 -24.12 18.72
C GLN A 163 -7.32 -23.45 17.34
N GLU A 164 -7.77 -22.20 17.21
CA GLU A 164 -7.78 -21.47 15.94
C GLU A 164 -6.78 -20.32 15.96
N PHE A 165 -6.00 -20.19 14.90
CA PHE A 165 -5.12 -19.05 14.72
C PHE A 165 -5.06 -18.61 13.26
N GLN A 166 -4.83 -17.33 13.05
CA GLN A 166 -4.63 -16.72 11.77
C GLN A 166 -3.14 -16.48 11.55
N ILE A 167 -2.61 -16.87 10.38
CA ILE A 167 -1.29 -16.46 9.92
C ILE A 167 -1.47 -15.37 8.87
N THR A 168 -0.84 -14.22 9.09
CA THR A 168 -0.74 -13.14 8.11
C THR A 168 0.67 -13.09 7.56
N MET A 169 0.81 -13.09 6.23
CA MET A 169 2.09 -12.97 5.55
C MET A 169 2.45 -11.50 5.40
N ASN A 170 3.42 -11.05 6.18
CA ASN A 170 4.00 -9.72 5.99
C ASN A 170 5.29 -9.84 5.21
N TYR A 171 5.62 -8.77 4.50
CA TYR A 171 6.84 -8.69 3.70
C TYR A 171 7.65 -7.50 4.16
N ASP A 172 8.94 -7.71 4.30
CA ASP A 172 9.89 -6.69 4.67
C ASP A 172 10.99 -6.58 3.60
N LEU A 173 11.64 -5.43 3.56
CA LEU A 173 12.68 -5.12 2.61
C LEU A 173 14.04 -5.14 3.28
N ASP A 174 14.94 -5.96 2.77
CA ASP A 174 16.35 -5.83 3.12
C ASP A 174 17.00 -4.74 2.25
N SER A 175 17.45 -3.67 2.91
CA SER A 175 18.06 -2.52 2.25
C SER A 175 19.28 -2.90 1.40
N ALA A 176 20.12 -3.83 1.88
CA ALA A 176 21.34 -4.23 1.18
C ALA A 176 21.00 -5.06 -0.08
N LEU A 177 20.06 -6.00 0.03
CA LEU A 177 19.57 -6.79 -1.11
C LEU A 177 18.86 -5.90 -2.14
N ALA A 178 18.04 -4.95 -1.69
CA ALA A 178 17.36 -4.00 -2.56
C ALA A 178 18.37 -3.13 -3.34
N LYS A 179 19.38 -2.57 -2.65
CA LYS A 179 20.46 -1.81 -3.29
C LYS A 179 21.25 -2.65 -4.29
N GLU A 180 21.52 -3.92 -3.97
CA GLU A 180 22.21 -4.82 -4.88
C GLU A 180 21.41 -5.14 -6.13
N PHE A 181 20.13 -5.47 -5.96
CA PHE A 181 19.20 -5.71 -7.06
C PHE A 181 19.09 -4.48 -7.97
N LEU A 182 18.82 -3.30 -7.41
CA LEU A 182 18.65 -2.06 -8.16
C LEU A 182 19.94 -1.63 -8.86
N SER A 183 21.09 -1.78 -8.20
CA SER A 183 22.41 -1.52 -8.79
C SER A 183 22.64 -2.37 -10.05
N LYS A 184 22.36 -3.68 -9.95
CA LYS A 184 22.51 -4.61 -11.07
C LYS A 184 21.53 -4.32 -12.20
N GLU A 185 20.27 -4.06 -11.87
CA GLU A 185 19.21 -3.86 -12.87
C GLU A 185 19.34 -2.53 -13.61
N LEU A 186 19.69 -1.46 -12.91
CA LEU A 186 19.74 -0.10 -13.47
C LEU A 186 21.16 0.34 -13.87
N SER A 187 22.17 -0.46 -13.55
CA SER A 187 23.59 -0.15 -13.81
C SER A 187 24.01 1.17 -13.13
N VAL A 188 23.70 1.28 -11.84
CA VAL A 188 23.98 2.46 -11.00
C VAL A 188 24.74 2.02 -9.76
N SER A 189 25.70 2.82 -9.30
CA SER A 189 26.47 2.50 -8.10
C SER A 189 25.58 2.43 -6.85
N LYS A 190 25.84 1.48 -5.95
CA LYS A 190 25.09 1.28 -4.69
C LYS A 190 25.08 2.55 -3.81
N GLU A 191 26.10 3.40 -3.92
CA GLU A 191 26.20 4.67 -3.19
C GLU A 191 25.17 5.72 -3.62
N ASN A 192 24.68 5.62 -4.86
CA ASN A 192 23.65 6.49 -5.42
C ASN A 192 22.23 5.93 -5.22
N ILE A 193 22.10 4.86 -4.43
CA ILE A 193 20.83 4.19 -4.13
C ILE A 193 20.50 4.38 -2.65
N ILE A 194 19.40 5.09 -2.42
CA ILE A 194 18.98 5.55 -1.09
C ILE A 194 17.66 4.85 -0.73
N GLU A 195 17.57 4.34 0.48
CA GLU A 195 16.28 3.90 1.02
C GLU A 195 15.53 5.13 1.52
N GLY A 196 14.36 5.40 0.93
CA GLY A 196 13.55 6.57 1.17
C GLY A 196 12.87 7.07 -0.10
N ARG A 197 12.47 8.34 -0.08
CA ARG A 197 11.67 8.96 -1.13
C ARG A 197 12.24 10.29 -1.60
N ILE A 198 12.01 10.59 -2.87
CA ILE A 198 12.19 11.94 -3.41
C ILE A 198 11.01 12.79 -2.96
N THR A 199 11.29 13.92 -2.31
CA THR A 199 10.29 14.95 -2.00
C THR A 199 10.56 16.17 -2.87
N LEU A 200 9.49 16.77 -3.39
CA LEU A 200 9.49 17.99 -4.21
C LEU A 200 8.98 19.16 -3.37
#